data_AF-A0A528IRJ8-F1
#
_entry.id   AF-A0A528IRJ8-F1
#
_cell.length_a   1.000
_cell.length_b   1.000
_cell.length_c   1.000
_cell.angle_alpha   90.00
_cell.angle_beta   90.00
_cell.angle_gamma   90.00
#
_symmetry.space_group_name_H-M   'P 1'
#
loop_
_entity.id
_entity.type
_entity.pdbx_description
1 polymer ?
#
loop_
_entity_poly.entity_id
_entity_poly.type
_entity_poly.pdbx_seq_one_letter_code
_entity_poly.pdbx_strand_id
1 'polypeptide(L)'
;MASKDDAPTGAASGNGDATQPSLNVLAQYVKDLSFESPGAPNSLRGRDKAPGIAINVNVNANPLSDKQFDVNLTLNAKASFDKEVLFNVELVYGG
;
A
#
# COMPACT_ATOMS: atom_id res chain seq x y z
N MET A 1 31.03 -36.67 -37.53
CA MET A 1 30.32 -35.61 -36.78
C MET A 1 28.98 -35.38 -37.46
N ALA A 2 27.92 -36.04 -36.98
CA ALA A 2 26.53 -35.76 -37.33
C ALA A 2 25.66 -36.49 -36.30
N SER A 3 25.76 -36.04 -35.05
CA SER A 3 24.82 -36.44 -34.01
C SER A 3 23.54 -35.63 -34.20
N LYS A 4 22.45 -36.36 -34.15
CA LYS A 4 21.08 -35.97 -34.42
C LYS A 4 20.56 -35.21 -33.19
N ASP A 5 20.34 -33.92 -33.31
CA ASP A 5 19.66 -33.12 -32.28
C ASP A 5 18.14 -33.35 -32.41
N ASP A 6 17.60 -34.16 -31.50
CA ASP A 6 16.16 -34.31 -31.30
C ASP A 6 15.62 -33.04 -30.61
N ALA A 7 14.98 -32.17 -31.40
CA ALA A 7 14.16 -31.08 -30.89
C ALA A 7 12.81 -31.63 -30.40
N PRO A 8 12.31 -31.28 -29.20
CA PRO A 8 10.95 -31.61 -28.83
C PRO A 8 10.00 -30.68 -29.58
N THR A 9 9.36 -31.20 -30.62
CA THR A 9 8.14 -30.64 -31.19
C THR A 9 6.97 -31.10 -30.33
N GLY A 10 6.68 -30.33 -29.28
CA GLY A 10 5.52 -30.51 -28.40
C GLY A 10 4.47 -29.44 -28.68
N ALA A 11 3.53 -29.79 -29.56
CA ALA A 11 2.23 -29.21 -29.86
C ALA A 11 1.78 -27.94 -29.08
N ALA A 12 1.51 -26.89 -29.84
CA ALA A 12 0.49 -25.91 -29.50
C ALA A 12 -0.87 -26.62 -29.41
N SER A 13 -1.49 -26.64 -28.23
CA SER A 13 -2.89 -26.97 -28.03
C SER A 13 -3.36 -26.46 -26.67
N GLY A 14 -4.17 -25.40 -26.70
CA GLY A 14 -4.82 -24.88 -25.50
C GLY A 14 -5.14 -23.39 -25.57
N ASN A 15 -5.86 -22.94 -26.62
CA ASN A 15 -6.64 -21.71 -26.52
C ASN A 15 -7.80 -21.97 -25.54
N GLY A 16 -7.50 -21.89 -24.24
CA GLY A 16 -8.50 -21.54 -23.25
C GLY A 16 -8.31 -20.06 -22.97
N ASP A 17 -9.24 -19.22 -23.42
CA ASP A 17 -9.44 -17.90 -22.81
C ASP A 17 -9.82 -18.15 -21.36
N ALA A 18 -8.81 -18.38 -20.52
CA ALA A 18 -8.96 -18.29 -19.08
C ALA A 18 -9.19 -16.81 -18.83
N THR A 19 -10.46 -16.42 -18.67
CA THR A 19 -10.84 -15.09 -18.23
C THR A 19 -10.09 -14.82 -16.93
N GLN A 20 -9.01 -14.05 -17.03
CA GLN A 20 -8.22 -13.73 -15.87
C GLN A 20 -9.08 -12.89 -14.92
N PRO A 21 -9.00 -13.12 -13.61
CA PRO A 21 -9.70 -12.29 -12.64
C PRO A 21 -9.32 -10.82 -12.87
N SER A 22 -10.31 -10.00 -13.17
CA SER A 22 -10.14 -8.56 -13.40
C SER A 22 -10.42 -7.79 -12.12
N LEU A 23 -9.47 -6.96 -11.69
CA LEU A 23 -9.66 -5.97 -10.63
C LEU A 23 -9.89 -4.59 -11.27
N ASN A 24 -10.95 -3.89 -10.87
CA ASN A 24 -11.22 -2.52 -11.29
C ASN A 24 -11.36 -1.63 -10.06
N VAL A 25 -10.64 -0.51 -10.05
CA VAL A 25 -10.71 0.50 -8.98
C VAL A 25 -11.70 1.58 -9.42
N LEU A 26 -12.84 1.67 -8.74
CA LEU A 26 -13.92 2.57 -9.13
C LEU A 26 -13.66 4.01 -8.70
N ALA A 27 -13.12 4.20 -7.50
CA ALA A 27 -12.80 5.50 -6.94
C ALA A 27 -11.68 5.33 -5.92
N GLN A 28 -10.95 6.41 -5.66
CA GLN A 28 -9.98 6.48 -4.58
C GLN A 28 -10.15 7.79 -3.85
N TYR A 29 -10.09 7.76 -2.53
CA TYR A 29 -10.41 8.93 -1.73
C TYR A 29 -9.70 8.91 -0.38
N VAL A 30 -9.45 10.10 0.17
CA VAL A 30 -9.03 10.27 1.56
C VAL A 30 -10.31 10.37 2.37
N LYS A 31 -10.58 9.35 3.20
CA LYS A 31 -11.74 9.30 4.07
C LYS A 31 -11.54 10.17 5.31
N ASP A 32 -10.33 10.09 5.88
CA ASP A 32 -9.94 10.89 7.02
C ASP A 32 -8.43 11.13 6.97
N LEU A 33 -8.01 12.33 7.38
CA LEU A 33 -6.61 12.70 7.50
C LEU A 33 -6.46 13.65 8.69
N SER A 34 -5.64 13.22 9.64
CA SER A 34 -5.21 14.04 10.77
C SER A 34 -3.70 14.21 10.72
N PHE A 35 -3.27 15.44 11.01
CA PHE A 35 -1.87 15.78 11.22
C PHE A 35 -1.76 16.67 12.45
N GLU A 36 -0.94 16.25 13.41
CA GLU A 36 -0.69 17.02 14.62
C GLU A 36 0.80 17.20 14.85
N SER A 37 1.22 18.42 15.22
CA SER A 37 2.59 18.73 15.60
C SER A 37 2.61 19.60 16.86
N PRO A 38 2.57 19.00 18.06
CA PRO A 38 2.39 19.74 19.31
C PRO A 38 3.51 20.75 19.60
N GLY A 39 4.74 20.44 19.17
CA GLY A 39 5.91 21.31 19.36
C GLY A 39 6.09 22.38 18.28
N ALA A 40 5.12 22.55 17.36
CA ALA A 40 5.27 23.49 16.25
C ALA A 40 5.38 24.95 16.75
N PRO A 41 6.21 25.79 16.11
CA PRO A 41 7.02 25.50 14.92
C PRO A 41 8.40 24.88 15.25
N ASN A 42 8.75 24.78 16.54
CA ASN A 42 10.07 24.31 16.96
C ASN A 42 10.33 22.85 16.52
N SER A 43 9.28 22.01 16.53
CA SER A 43 9.31 20.62 16.04
C SER A 43 9.65 20.47 14.55
N LEU A 44 9.46 21.53 13.75
CA LEU A 44 9.68 21.54 12.30
C LEU A 44 11.09 22.03 11.91
N ARG A 45 11.89 22.48 12.88
CA ARG A 45 13.26 22.91 12.60
C ARG A 45 14.12 21.70 12.21
N GLY A 46 15.07 21.96 11.31
CA GLY A 46 16.11 20.98 10.97
C GLY A 46 16.88 20.57 12.22
N ARG A 47 17.25 19.29 12.30
CA ARG A 47 18.03 18.73 13.40
C ARG A 47 19.17 17.89 12.85
N ASP A 48 20.22 17.77 13.65
CA ASP A 48 21.43 17.03 13.29
C ASP A 48 21.21 15.51 13.26
N LYS A 49 20.19 15.02 13.96
CA LYS A 49 19.84 13.58 14.03
C LYS A 49 18.44 13.33 13.51
N ALA A 50 18.30 12.26 12.73
CA ALA A 50 17.03 11.79 12.20
C ALA A 50 16.10 11.33 13.35
N PRO A 51 14.80 11.66 13.30
CA PRO A 51 13.83 11.12 14.24
C PRO A 51 13.62 9.62 14.07
N GLY A 52 13.21 8.96 15.15
CA GLY A 52 12.59 7.65 15.06
C GLY A 52 11.17 7.81 14.51
N ILE A 53 10.83 7.04 13.48
CA ILE A 53 9.48 7.02 12.88
C ILE A 53 8.90 5.62 13.10
N ALA A 54 7.78 5.55 13.81
CA ALA A 54 6.98 4.34 13.94
C ALA A 54 5.79 4.41 12.99
N ILE A 55 5.66 3.41 12.12
CA ILE A 55 4.57 3.33 11.12
C ILE A 55 3.79 2.04 11.38
N ASN A 56 2.47 2.18 11.50
CA ASN A 56 1.54 1.06 11.56
C ASN A 56 0.56 1.16 10.40
N VAL A 57 0.36 0.05 9.70
CA VAL A 57 -0.52 -0.03 8.54
C VAL A 57 -1.50 -1.18 8.74
N ASN A 58 -2.79 -0.88 8.62
CA ASN A 58 -3.86 -1.86 8.67
C ASN A 58 -4.70 -1.75 7.39
N VAL A 59 -5.08 -2.89 6.82
CA VAL A 59 -5.96 -2.96 5.65
C VAL A 59 -7.22 -3.69 6.04
N ASN A 60 -8.37 -3.09 5.75
CA ASN A 60 -9.66 -3.72 5.93
C ASN A 60 -10.48 -3.64 4.63
N ALA A 61 -11.07 -4.74 4.22
CA ALA A 61 -11.92 -4.81 3.03
C ALA A 61 -13.38 -5.03 3.47
N ASN A 62 -14.22 -4.03 3.24
CA ASN A 62 -15.64 -4.10 3.55
C ASN A 62 -16.44 -4.43 2.28
N PRO A 63 -17.17 -5.56 2.21
CA PRO A 63 -18.02 -5.84 1.06
C PRO A 63 -19.18 -4.83 1.00
N LEU A 64 -19.36 -4.19 -0.16
CA LEU A 64 -20.51 -3.31 -0.45
C LEU A 64 -21.60 -4.05 -1.24
N SER A 65 -21.18 -4.91 -2.17
CA SER A 65 -22.04 -5.81 -2.95
C SER A 65 -21.23 -7.02 -3.44
N ASP A 66 -21.86 -7.96 -4.15
CA ASP A 66 -21.24 -9.21 -4.63
C ASP A 66 -19.90 -9.03 -5.36
N LYS A 67 -19.67 -7.87 -5.99
CA LYS A 67 -18.45 -7.56 -6.76
C LYS A 67 -17.81 -6.22 -6.42
N GLN A 68 -18.25 -5.56 -5.33
CA GLN A 68 -17.72 -4.27 -4.93
C GLN A 68 -17.30 -4.30 -3.46
N PHE A 69 -16.12 -3.73 -3.21
CA PHE A 69 -15.54 -3.63 -1.90
C PHE A 69 -15.14 -2.18 -1.65
N ASP A 70 -15.26 -1.74 -0.41
CA ASP A 70 -14.63 -0.54 0.11
C ASP A 70 -13.40 -0.96 0.90
N VAL A 71 -12.22 -0.81 0.30
CA VAL A 71 -10.95 -1.14 0.93
C VAL A 71 -10.42 0.09 1.64
N ASN A 72 -10.36 0.02 2.97
CA ASN A 72 -9.82 1.08 3.80
C ASN A 72 -8.41 0.71 4.28
N LEU A 73 -7.44 1.52 3.90
CA LEU A 73 -6.07 1.50 4.40
C LEU A 73 -5.94 2.53 5.54
N THR A 74 -5.75 2.06 6.76
CA THR A 74 -5.48 2.92 7.92
C THR A 74 -3.98 2.94 8.19
N LEU A 75 -3.37 4.12 8.05
CA LEU A 75 -1.96 4.38 8.34
C LEU A 75 -1.86 5.29 9.56
N ASN A 76 -1.05 4.88 10.54
CA ASN A 76 -0.68 5.70 11.68
C ASN A 76 0.83 5.84 11.69
N ALA A 77 1.34 7.07 11.58
CA ALA A 77 2.76 7.37 11.62
C ALA A 77 3.08 8.37 12.72
N LYS A 78 3.97 7.99 13.63
CA LYS A 78 4.43 8.84 14.73
C LYS A 78 5.93 9.06 14.62
N ALA A 79 6.33 10.32 14.50
CA ALA A 79 7.72 10.71 14.56
C ALA A 79 8.06 11.27 15.95
N SER A 80 9.14 10.77 16.53
CA SER A 80 9.62 11.19 17.84
C SER A 80 11.14 11.34 17.85
N PHE A 81 11.62 12.20 18.75
CA PHE A 81 13.04 12.36 19.03
C PHE A 81 13.23 12.43 20.54
N ASP A 82 14.08 11.56 21.07
CA ASP A 82 14.19 11.29 22.51
C ASP A 82 12.82 11.03 23.15
N LYS A 83 12.28 12.00 23.92
CA LYS A 83 10.96 11.92 24.57
C LYS A 83 9.91 12.84 23.94
N GLU A 84 10.26 13.59 22.90
CA GLU A 84 9.40 14.57 22.27
C GLU A 84 8.72 14.01 21.02
N VAL A 85 7.42 14.25 20.90
CA VAL A 85 6.65 13.96 19.68
C VAL A 85 6.76 15.14 18.74
N LEU A 86 7.12 14.85 17.50
CA LEU A 86 7.36 15.86 16.48
C LEU A 86 6.13 16.04 15.64
N PHE A 87 5.62 14.92 15.14
CA PHE A 87 4.34 14.88 14.49
C PHE A 87 3.70 13.51 14.66
N ASN A 88 2.38 13.51 14.57
CA ASN A 88 1.56 12.33 14.41
C ASN A 88 0.71 12.50 13.14
N VAL A 89 0.63 11.45 12.33
CA VAL A 89 -0.20 11.40 11.13
C VAL A 89 -1.11 10.20 11.24
N GLU A 90 -2.39 10.43 11.01
CA GLU A 90 -3.38 9.37 10.88
C GLU A 90 -4.08 9.57 9.54
N LEU A 91 -4.14 8.51 8.74
CA LEU A 91 -4.72 8.53 7.41
C LEU A 91 -5.62 7.31 7.26
N VAL A 92 -6.86 7.54 6.85
CA VAL A 92 -7.74 6.50 6.34
C VAL A 92 -7.96 6.77 4.86
N TYR A 93 -7.36 5.93 4.03
CA TYR A 93 -7.45 6.01 2.57
C TYR A 93 -8.35 4.89 2.05
N GLY A 94 -9.40 5.26 1.32
CA GLY A 94 -10.40 4.36 0.77
C GLY A 94 -10.21 4.17 -0.74
N GLY A 95 -10.50 2.97 -1.22
CA GLY A 95 -10.54 2.64 -2.66
C GLY A 95 -11.08 1.26 -2.98
#